data_AF-R1EY34-F1
#
_entry.id   AF-R1EY34-F1
#
_cell.length_a   1.000
_cell.length_b   1.000
_cell.length_c   1.000
_cell.angle_alpha   90.00
_cell.angle_beta   90.00
_cell.angle_gamma   90.00
#
_symmetry.space_group_name_H-M   'P 1'
#
loop_
_entity.id
_entity.type
_entity.pdbx_description
1 polymer ?
#
loop_
_entity_poly.entity_id
_entity_poly.type
_entity_poly.pdbx_seq_one_letter_code
_entity_poly.pdbx_strand_id
1 'polypeptide(L)'
;MEALAASERRLSASNSLRLRAPARLTGLCAISLDRRSAAGLGASAAATALLLPLPAPAAELPPAAVILRVAEVTQFQEDALRRAASYSDEEERERAGYAFGRNQMEMSVDVLLRNTRLSSLPGCATPALTIGEVKRIASRRDGMLSQADLLAMAAAYSRSRDELRVAFEAMPERERREGKEIVRGLKAADDERKRAAQAEEEAAIAERGLYPR
;
A
#
# COMPACT_ATOMS: atom_id res chain seq x y z
N MET A 1 -27.72 65.00 26.69
CA MET A 1 -26.41 64.32 26.59
C MET A 1 -26.63 62.84 26.83
N GLU A 2 -27.25 62.20 25.84
CA GLU A 2 -27.53 60.76 25.77
C GLU A 2 -26.88 60.28 24.48
N ALA A 3 -25.85 59.44 24.56
CA ALA A 3 -25.41 58.53 23.50
C ALA A 3 -24.06 57.90 23.86
N LEU A 4 -24.01 56.93 24.77
CA LEU A 4 -22.86 56.02 24.93
C LEU A 4 -23.32 54.70 25.59
N ALA A 5 -24.32 54.04 25.00
CA ALA A 5 -24.80 52.73 25.45
C ALA A 5 -25.26 51.86 24.27
N ALA A 6 -24.35 51.56 23.32
CA ALA A 6 -24.67 50.67 22.20
C ALA A 6 -23.43 50.05 21.51
N SER A 7 -22.50 49.44 22.26
CA SER A 7 -21.30 48.81 21.66
C SER A 7 -20.99 47.38 22.10
N GLU A 8 -21.82 46.71 22.92
CA GLU A 8 -21.50 45.38 23.47
C GLU A 8 -22.46 44.26 23.07
N ARG A 9 -22.98 44.29 21.84
CA ARG A 9 -23.75 43.16 21.30
C ARG A 9 -23.40 42.93 19.84
N ARG A 10 -22.39 42.09 19.57
CA ARG A 10 -22.23 41.29 18.33
C ARG A 10 -20.83 40.64 18.24
N LEU A 11 -20.49 39.71 19.13
CA LEU A 11 -19.47 38.68 18.83
C LEU A 11 -19.73 37.37 19.61
N SER A 12 -21.01 37.06 19.87
CA SER A 12 -21.43 35.72 20.29
C SER A 12 -22.21 35.09 19.14
N ALA A 13 -21.47 34.55 18.18
CA ALA A 13 -22.01 33.75 17.10
C ALA A 13 -21.15 32.49 16.95
N SER A 14 -21.58 31.46 17.68
CA SER A 14 -21.76 30.12 17.16
C SER A 14 -20.66 29.58 16.24
N ASN A 15 -19.58 29.06 16.83
CA ASN A 15 -18.82 27.97 16.23
C ASN A 15 -19.15 26.68 16.98
N SER A 16 -20.36 26.19 16.73
CA SER A 16 -20.78 24.84 17.11
C SER A 16 -19.93 23.84 16.31
N LEU A 17 -18.97 23.25 17.02
CA LEU A 17 -18.24 22.04 16.65
C LEU A 17 -19.26 20.95 16.29
N ARG A 18 -19.65 20.90 15.01
CA ARG A 18 -20.29 19.73 14.43
C ARG A 18 -19.21 18.66 14.29
N LEU A 19 -19.04 17.88 15.35
CA LEU A 19 -18.53 16.51 15.28
C LEU A 19 -19.46 15.75 14.32
N ARG A 20 -19.15 15.80 13.03
CA ARG A 20 -19.72 14.87 12.05
C ARG A 20 -19.14 13.51 12.42
N ALA A 21 -20.03 12.63 12.88
CA ALA A 21 -19.77 11.20 12.99
C ALA A 21 -19.13 10.70 11.67
N PRO A 22 -18.13 9.80 11.73
CA PRO A 22 -17.61 9.19 10.52
C PRO A 22 -18.77 8.48 9.82
N ALA A 23 -19.06 8.94 8.62
CA ALA A 23 -20.00 8.28 7.72
C ALA A 23 -19.56 6.81 7.61
N ARG A 24 -20.54 5.91 7.79
CA ARG A 24 -20.36 4.48 7.53
C ARG A 24 -19.82 4.32 6.10
N LEU A 25 -18.55 3.93 5.99
CA LEU A 25 -17.91 3.49 4.74
C LEU A 25 -18.43 2.09 4.39
N THR A 26 -19.70 2.01 4.02
CA THR A 26 -20.25 0.89 3.27
C THR A 26 -20.06 1.18 1.79
N GLY A 27 -19.21 0.39 1.15
CA GLY A 27 -19.08 0.33 -0.29
C GLY A 27 -17.79 0.97 -0.78
N LEU A 28 -16.84 0.12 -1.20
CA LEU A 28 -16.08 0.29 -2.43
C LEU A 28 -15.32 -1.00 -2.72
N CYS A 29 -15.73 -1.62 -3.83
CA CYS A 29 -15.11 -2.65 -4.65
C CYS A 29 -14.03 -3.51 -4.00
N ALA A 30 -14.46 -4.68 -3.51
CA ALA A 30 -13.64 -5.88 -3.65
C ALA A 30 -13.26 -5.98 -5.14
N ILE A 31 -11.96 -5.90 -5.44
CA ILE A 31 -11.45 -6.52 -6.66
C ILE A 31 -11.61 -8.01 -6.40
N SER A 32 -12.80 -8.51 -6.69
CA SER A 32 -13.02 -9.93 -6.89
C SER A 32 -12.11 -10.31 -8.06
N LEU A 33 -10.90 -10.76 -7.76
CA LEU A 33 -10.18 -11.64 -8.67
C LEU A 33 -11.12 -12.82 -8.87
N ASP A 34 -11.81 -12.79 -10.00
CA ASP A 34 -12.79 -13.80 -10.39
C ASP A 34 -12.08 -15.15 -10.36
N ARG A 35 -12.38 -15.94 -9.31
CA ARG A 35 -11.82 -17.27 -9.07
C ARG A 35 -12.22 -18.27 -10.16
N ARG A 36 -13.03 -17.86 -11.15
CA ARG A 36 -13.54 -18.72 -12.23
C ARG A 36 -12.67 -18.77 -13.48
N SER A 37 -11.53 -18.07 -13.53
CA SER A 37 -10.50 -18.32 -14.55
C SER A 37 -9.38 -19.24 -14.07
N ALA A 38 -9.61 -20.01 -12.99
CA ALA A 38 -8.68 -21.01 -12.46
C ALA A 38 -8.81 -22.38 -13.15
N ALA A 39 -8.94 -22.39 -14.48
CA ALA A 39 -8.72 -23.58 -15.28
C ALA A 39 -7.35 -23.45 -15.97
N GLY A 40 -6.29 -23.79 -15.21
CA GLY A 40 -4.94 -23.92 -15.72
C GLY A 40 -4.12 -22.63 -15.74
N LEU A 41 -3.56 -22.28 -14.59
CA LEU A 41 -2.25 -21.63 -14.39
C LEU A 41 -2.13 -21.36 -12.89
N GLY A 42 -1.12 -21.97 -12.26
CA GLY A 42 -0.85 -21.83 -10.83
C GLY A 42 -0.45 -20.40 -10.49
N ALA A 43 -1.42 -19.54 -10.20
CA ALA A 43 -1.16 -18.23 -9.61
C ALA A 43 -0.73 -18.45 -8.15
N SER A 44 0.58 -18.55 -7.96
CA SER A 44 1.23 -18.59 -6.65
C SER A 44 0.74 -17.45 -5.74
N ALA A 45 0.57 -17.74 -4.44
CA ALA A 45 0.29 -16.76 -3.39
C ALA A 45 1.27 -15.56 -3.36
N ALA A 46 2.51 -15.73 -3.83
CA ALA A 46 3.48 -14.63 -3.91
C ALA A 46 3.22 -13.67 -5.08
N ALA A 47 2.59 -14.13 -6.18
CA ALA A 47 2.13 -13.26 -7.26
C ALA A 47 0.94 -12.38 -6.79
N THR A 48 0.10 -12.91 -5.90
CA THR A 48 -0.98 -12.15 -5.25
C THR A 48 -0.45 -11.09 -4.29
N ALA A 49 0.71 -11.35 -3.65
CA ALA A 49 1.31 -10.42 -2.71
C ALA A 49 1.82 -9.11 -3.37
N LEU A 50 2.10 -9.13 -4.68
CA LEU A 50 2.45 -7.91 -5.44
C LEU A 50 1.27 -6.97 -5.68
N LEU A 51 0.05 -7.45 -5.43
CA LEU A 51 -1.22 -6.74 -5.66
C LEU A 51 -1.93 -6.44 -4.34
N LEU A 52 -1.17 -6.22 -3.25
CA LEU A 52 -1.76 -5.79 -1.97
C LEU A 52 -2.66 -4.57 -2.25
N PRO A 53 -3.99 -4.70 -2.07
CA PRO A 53 -4.87 -3.57 -2.24
C PRO A 53 -4.50 -2.55 -1.16
N LEU A 54 -4.13 -1.34 -1.55
CA LEU A 54 -4.10 -0.22 -0.63
C LEU A 54 -5.53 -0.06 -0.09
N PRO A 55 -5.77 -0.24 1.23
CA PRO A 55 -7.08 -0.01 1.79
C PRO A 55 -7.40 1.49 1.69
N ALA A 56 -8.53 1.81 1.06
CA ALA A 56 -8.98 3.14 0.62
C ALA A 56 -8.18 3.74 -0.56
N PRO A 57 -8.83 4.48 -1.48
CA PRO A 57 -8.10 5.23 -2.49
C PRO A 57 -7.16 6.20 -1.75
N ALA A 58 -5.86 6.15 -2.05
CA ALA A 58 -4.87 7.04 -1.42
C ALA A 58 -5.17 8.54 -1.63
N ALA A 59 -6.16 8.87 -2.46
CA ALA A 59 -6.75 10.20 -2.61
C ALA A 59 -7.38 10.77 -1.33
N GLU A 60 -7.68 9.95 -0.31
CA GLU A 60 -8.28 10.42 0.96
C GLU A 60 -7.28 10.49 2.13
N LEU A 61 -6.05 10.00 1.96
CA LEU A 61 -5.05 10.00 3.02
C LEU A 61 -4.21 11.28 3.00
N PRO A 62 -3.80 11.81 4.17
CA PRO A 62 -2.87 12.92 4.20
C PRO A 62 -1.52 12.51 3.60
N PRO A 63 -0.78 13.43 2.96
CA PRO A 63 0.48 13.12 2.26
C PRO A 63 1.47 12.32 3.10
N ALA A 64 1.64 12.66 4.38
CA ALA A 64 2.51 11.96 5.31
C ALA A 64 2.14 10.47 5.47
N ALA A 65 0.85 10.14 5.52
CA ALA A 65 0.38 8.75 5.59
C ALA A 65 0.62 8.00 4.28
N VAL A 66 0.42 8.66 3.12
CA VAL A 66 0.70 8.08 1.81
C VAL A 66 2.18 7.72 1.68
N ILE A 67 3.09 8.64 2.04
CA ILE A 67 4.55 8.41 1.99
C ILE A 67 4.94 7.19 2.83
N LEU A 68 4.45 7.10 4.07
CA LEU A 68 4.70 5.96 4.95
C LEU A 68 4.17 4.64 4.36
N ARG A 69 2.97 4.64 3.79
CA ARG A 69 2.39 3.44 3.16
C ARG A 69 3.17 3.01 1.93
N VAL A 70 3.62 3.95 1.11
CA VAL A 70 4.49 3.63 -0.03
C VAL A 70 5.83 3.07 0.46
N ALA A 71 6.42 3.62 1.52
CA ALA A 71 7.65 3.09 2.10
C ALA A 71 7.49 1.63 2.59
N GLU A 72 6.35 1.29 3.18
CA GLU A 72 6.04 -0.09 3.59
C GLU A 72 5.84 -1.03 2.40
N VAL A 73 5.09 -0.59 1.38
CA VAL A 73 4.88 -1.39 0.16
C VAL A 73 6.22 -1.62 -0.54
N THR A 74 7.04 -0.58 -0.70
CA THR A 74 8.36 -0.71 -1.36
C THR A 74 9.31 -1.61 -0.57
N GLN A 75 9.26 -1.61 0.77
CA GLN A 75 10.00 -2.58 1.58
C GLN A 75 9.53 -4.01 1.34
N PHE A 76 8.22 -4.25 1.37
CA PHE A 76 7.67 -5.58 1.11
C PHE A 76 8.08 -6.11 -0.27
N GLN A 77 8.01 -5.24 -1.28
CA GLN A 77 8.41 -5.51 -2.66
C GLN A 77 9.91 -5.81 -2.77
N GLU A 78 10.76 -5.02 -2.11
CA GLU A 78 12.20 -5.28 -2.02
C GLU A 78 12.47 -6.68 -1.44
N ASP A 79 11.88 -7.00 -0.29
CA ASP A 79 12.10 -8.27 0.39
C ASP A 79 11.64 -9.47 -0.44
N ALA A 80 10.53 -9.31 -1.18
CA ALA A 80 10.03 -10.34 -2.10
C ALA A 80 10.99 -10.56 -3.28
N LEU A 81 11.51 -9.48 -3.88
CA LEU A 81 12.46 -9.56 -4.98
C LEU A 81 13.82 -10.14 -4.55
N ARG A 82 14.31 -9.77 -3.37
CA ARG A 82 15.56 -10.35 -2.81
C ARG A 82 15.42 -11.84 -2.53
N ARG A 83 14.27 -12.27 -1.98
CA ARG A 83 13.96 -13.69 -1.80
C ARG A 83 13.83 -14.42 -3.13
N ALA A 84 13.17 -13.83 -4.11
CA ALA A 84 13.11 -14.42 -5.46
C ALA A 84 14.50 -14.56 -6.09
N ALA A 85 15.39 -13.59 -5.83
CA ALA A 85 16.76 -13.61 -6.34
C ALA A 85 17.69 -14.58 -5.60
N SER A 86 17.30 -15.12 -4.43
CA SER A 86 18.13 -16.11 -3.71
C SER A 86 18.00 -17.53 -4.28
N TYR A 87 16.98 -17.80 -5.09
CA TYR A 87 16.84 -19.08 -5.78
C TYR A 87 17.78 -19.16 -6.97
N SER A 88 18.37 -20.34 -7.14
CA SER A 88 19.45 -20.56 -8.12
C SER A 88 18.92 -20.82 -9.53
N ASP A 89 17.71 -21.36 -9.63
CA ASP A 89 17.04 -21.67 -10.88
C ASP A 89 15.60 -21.12 -10.93
N GLU A 90 15.08 -21.00 -12.15
CA GLU A 90 13.74 -20.43 -12.40
C GLU A 90 12.62 -21.35 -11.92
N GLU A 91 12.79 -22.66 -12.02
CA GLU A 91 11.77 -23.65 -11.69
C GLU A 91 11.58 -23.75 -10.17
N GLU A 92 12.65 -23.69 -9.40
CA GLU A 92 12.68 -23.60 -7.94
C GLU A 92 11.97 -22.33 -7.49
N ARG A 93 12.27 -21.21 -8.14
CA ARG A 93 11.60 -19.93 -7.88
C ARG A 93 10.10 -20.01 -8.18
N GLU A 94 9.69 -20.62 -9.29
CA GLU A 94 8.29 -20.84 -9.63
C GLU A 94 7.59 -21.75 -8.61
N ARG A 95 8.22 -22.87 -8.22
CA ARG A 95 7.72 -23.81 -7.19
C ARG A 95 7.61 -23.16 -5.82
N ALA A 96 8.56 -22.30 -5.45
CA ALA A 96 8.53 -21.49 -4.25
C ALA A 96 7.53 -20.32 -4.34
N GLY A 97 6.94 -20.12 -5.51
CA GLY A 97 5.90 -19.14 -5.76
C GLY A 97 6.39 -17.73 -6.11
N TYR A 98 7.69 -17.53 -6.29
CA TYR A 98 8.32 -16.24 -6.55
C TYR A 98 8.53 -15.95 -8.05
N ALA A 99 7.61 -16.45 -8.89
CA ALA A 99 7.61 -16.18 -10.32
C ALA A 99 7.10 -14.76 -10.59
N PHE A 100 7.99 -13.85 -10.97
CA PHE A 100 7.64 -12.48 -11.30
C PHE A 100 7.71 -12.24 -12.80
N GLY A 101 6.54 -12.15 -13.42
CA GLY A 101 6.43 -11.75 -14.82
C GLY A 101 6.74 -10.26 -15.00
N ARG A 102 7.41 -9.91 -16.11
CA ARG A 102 7.75 -8.51 -16.43
C ARG A 102 6.51 -7.61 -16.51
N ASN A 103 5.47 -8.06 -17.21
CA ASN A 103 4.20 -7.33 -17.34
C ASN A 103 3.52 -7.12 -15.99
N GLN A 104 3.62 -8.09 -15.08
CA GLN A 104 3.07 -7.97 -13.74
C GLN A 104 3.81 -6.90 -12.92
N MET A 105 5.15 -6.86 -13.01
CA MET A 105 5.94 -5.83 -12.33
C MET A 105 5.65 -4.44 -12.90
N GLU A 106 5.58 -4.30 -14.22
CA GLU A 106 5.22 -3.04 -14.87
C GLU A 106 3.84 -2.55 -14.42
N MET A 107 2.83 -3.41 -14.49
CA MET A 107 1.47 -3.08 -14.06
C MET A 107 1.41 -2.75 -12.56
N SER A 108 2.13 -3.48 -11.70
CA SER A 108 2.18 -3.22 -10.26
C SER A 108 2.75 -1.84 -9.96
N VAL A 109 3.84 -1.47 -10.63
CA VAL A 109 4.46 -0.14 -10.50
C VAL A 109 3.52 0.97 -10.99
N ASP A 110 2.88 0.78 -12.15
CA ASP A 110 1.93 1.75 -12.69
C ASP A 110 0.74 1.96 -11.76
N VAL A 111 0.17 0.87 -11.23
CA VAL A 111 -0.93 0.92 -10.26
C VAL A 111 -0.50 1.64 -8.99
N LEU A 112 0.68 1.34 -8.45
CA LEU A 112 1.21 2.00 -7.25
C LEU A 112 1.36 3.50 -7.46
N LEU A 113 2.05 3.92 -8.52
CA LEU A 113 2.31 5.34 -8.81
C LEU A 113 1.01 6.10 -9.11
N ARG A 114 0.12 5.50 -9.91
CA ARG A 114 -1.17 6.12 -10.26
C ARG A 114 -2.08 6.27 -9.05
N ASN A 115 -2.19 5.25 -8.22
CA ASN A 115 -3.11 5.26 -7.08
C ASN A 115 -2.63 6.22 -5.99
N THR A 116 -1.32 6.32 -5.79
CA THR A 116 -0.73 7.15 -4.72
C THR A 116 -0.47 8.60 -5.14
N ARG A 117 -0.40 8.86 -6.46
CA ARG A 117 0.01 10.16 -7.03
C ARG A 117 1.31 10.66 -6.40
N LEU A 118 2.23 9.74 -6.12
CA LEU A 118 3.44 10.01 -5.33
C LEU A 118 4.25 11.19 -5.86
N SER A 119 4.39 11.32 -7.18
CA SER A 119 5.13 12.42 -7.81
C SER A 119 4.56 13.81 -7.53
N SER A 120 3.30 13.91 -7.12
CA SER A 120 2.63 15.17 -6.80
C SER A 120 2.73 15.53 -5.32
N LEU A 121 3.26 14.66 -4.47
CA LEU A 121 3.42 14.95 -3.04
C LEU A 121 4.71 15.76 -2.79
N PRO A 122 4.74 16.62 -1.76
CA PRO A 122 5.93 17.39 -1.41
C PRO A 122 7.17 16.51 -1.23
N GLY A 123 8.27 16.86 -1.90
CA GLY A 123 9.53 16.12 -1.83
C GLY A 123 9.54 14.73 -2.50
N CYS A 124 8.45 14.31 -3.16
CA CYS A 124 8.28 12.93 -3.61
C CYS A 124 8.44 12.71 -5.13
N ALA A 125 8.84 13.73 -5.89
CA ALA A 125 9.12 13.58 -7.33
C ALA A 125 10.27 12.60 -7.59
N THR A 126 11.37 12.72 -6.86
CA THR A 126 12.54 11.82 -6.95
C THR A 126 12.19 10.36 -6.64
N PRO A 127 11.60 10.02 -5.47
CA PRO A 127 11.24 8.63 -5.18
C PRO A 127 10.24 8.04 -6.18
N ALA A 128 9.34 8.85 -6.75
CA ALA A 128 8.45 8.37 -7.82
C ALA A 128 9.23 7.98 -9.09
N LEU A 129 10.24 8.77 -9.49
CA LEU A 129 11.11 8.45 -10.61
C LEU A 129 11.96 7.19 -10.33
N THR A 130 12.47 7.04 -9.10
CA THR A 130 13.23 5.87 -8.66
C THR A 130 12.38 4.61 -8.69
N ILE A 131 11.12 4.65 -8.21
CA ILE A 131 10.18 3.52 -8.36
C ILE A 131 9.90 3.24 -9.84
N GLY A 132 9.81 4.28 -10.67
CA GLY A 132 9.69 4.15 -12.13
C GLY A 132 10.87 3.45 -12.80
N GLU A 133 12.04 3.34 -12.15
CA GLU A 133 13.15 2.51 -12.64
C GLU A 133 12.82 1.03 -12.66
N VAL A 134 12.01 0.55 -11.70
CA VAL A 134 11.55 -0.85 -11.66
C VAL A 134 10.79 -1.17 -12.94
N LYS A 135 9.86 -0.30 -13.35
CA LYS A 135 9.17 -0.41 -14.64
C LYS A 135 10.16 -0.44 -15.80
N ARG A 136 11.13 0.50 -15.84
CA ARG A 136 12.15 0.53 -16.89
C ARG A 136 12.98 -0.75 -16.96
N ILE A 137 13.31 -1.39 -15.83
CA ILE A 137 14.03 -2.68 -15.81
C ILE A 137 13.11 -3.79 -16.34
N ALA A 138 11.83 -3.80 -15.94
CA ALA A 138 10.86 -4.79 -16.37
C ALA A 138 10.70 -4.78 -17.89
N SER A 139 10.60 -3.62 -18.53
CA SER A 139 10.31 -3.49 -19.97
C SER A 139 11.51 -3.70 -20.92
N ARG A 140 12.72 -4.04 -20.44
CA ARG A 140 13.93 -4.14 -21.28
C ARG A 140 13.97 -5.35 -22.23
N ARG A 141 13.28 -6.44 -21.89
CA ARG A 141 13.37 -7.75 -22.56
C ARG A 141 12.05 -8.49 -22.41
N ASP A 142 11.83 -9.51 -23.23
CA ASP A 142 10.73 -10.46 -23.05
C ASP A 142 11.09 -11.59 -22.07
N GLY A 143 10.09 -12.31 -21.60
CA GLY A 143 10.25 -13.48 -20.71
C GLY A 143 10.31 -13.13 -19.22
N MET A 144 10.85 -14.05 -18.42
CA MET A 144 10.94 -13.89 -16.97
C MET A 144 12.04 -12.92 -16.55
N LEU A 145 11.91 -12.42 -15.32
CA LEU A 145 12.94 -11.58 -14.71
C LEU A 145 14.17 -12.42 -14.36
N SER A 146 15.33 -11.99 -14.82
CA SER A 146 16.59 -12.61 -14.42
C SER A 146 16.93 -12.28 -12.96
N GLN A 147 17.81 -13.05 -12.33
CA GLN A 147 18.32 -12.73 -10.99
C GLN A 147 18.91 -11.32 -10.92
N ALA A 148 19.63 -10.90 -11.95
CA ALA A 148 20.20 -9.56 -12.06
C ALA A 148 19.11 -8.47 -12.12
N ASP A 149 18.02 -8.71 -12.86
CA ASP A 149 16.88 -7.79 -12.90
C ASP A 149 16.21 -7.67 -11.52
N LEU A 150 15.98 -8.80 -10.84
CA LEU A 150 15.37 -8.83 -9.51
C LEU A 150 16.19 -8.02 -8.49
N LEU A 151 17.51 -8.22 -8.46
CA LEU A 151 18.40 -7.48 -7.58
C LEU A 151 18.46 -5.98 -7.92
N ALA A 152 18.46 -5.63 -9.21
CA ALA A 152 18.44 -4.24 -9.65
C ALA A 152 17.13 -3.54 -9.24
N MET A 153 15.99 -4.22 -9.38
CA MET A 153 14.68 -3.72 -8.95
C MET A 153 14.62 -3.57 -7.42
N ALA A 154 15.12 -4.56 -6.67
CA ALA A 154 15.19 -4.49 -5.21
C ALA A 154 16.04 -3.29 -4.75
N ALA A 155 17.16 -3.04 -5.42
CA ALA A 155 18.01 -1.87 -5.15
C ALA A 155 17.28 -0.54 -5.45
N ALA A 156 16.47 -0.48 -6.51
CA ALA A 156 15.64 0.70 -6.80
C ALA A 156 14.60 0.95 -5.71
N TYR A 157 13.92 -0.09 -5.21
CA TYR A 157 13.00 0.05 -4.07
C TYR A 157 13.71 0.50 -2.80
N SER A 158 14.90 -0.04 -2.48
CA SER A 158 15.68 0.41 -1.33
C SER A 158 16.03 1.90 -1.42
N ARG A 159 16.54 2.36 -2.58
CA ARG A 159 16.86 3.78 -2.79
C ARG A 159 15.63 4.66 -2.64
N SER A 160 14.51 4.25 -3.24
CA SER A 160 13.26 5.00 -3.12
C SER A 160 12.79 5.09 -1.67
N ARG A 161 12.94 4.03 -0.86
CA ARG A 161 12.60 4.08 0.57
C ARG A 161 13.46 5.09 1.33
N ASP A 162 14.75 5.17 1.03
CA ASP A 162 15.63 6.18 1.63
C ASP A 162 15.22 7.60 1.24
N GLU A 163 14.86 7.81 -0.02
CA GLU A 163 14.35 9.09 -0.53
C GLU A 163 12.99 9.47 0.08
N LEU A 164 12.08 8.49 0.24
CA LEU A 164 10.79 8.68 0.92
C LEU A 164 10.97 9.04 2.38
N ARG A 165 11.95 8.44 3.06
CA ARG A 165 12.31 8.82 4.44
C ARG A 165 12.76 10.27 4.50
N VAL A 166 13.64 10.71 3.60
CA VAL A 166 14.07 12.11 3.54
C VAL A 166 12.89 13.05 3.30
N ALA A 167 12.02 12.72 2.33
CA ALA A 167 10.82 13.51 2.03
C ALA A 167 9.88 13.60 3.24
N PHE A 168 9.65 12.48 3.94
CA PHE A 168 8.85 12.42 5.15
C PHE A 168 9.45 13.27 6.27
N GLU A 169 10.75 13.14 6.53
CA GLU A 169 11.43 13.88 7.61
C GLU A 169 11.51 15.39 7.35
N ALA A 170 11.42 15.84 6.10
CA ALA A 170 11.33 17.25 5.75
C ALA A 170 9.94 17.87 6.01
N MET A 171 8.90 17.06 6.26
CA MET A 171 7.55 17.56 6.54
C MET A 171 7.44 18.17 7.95
N PRO A 172 6.49 19.11 8.17
CA PRO A 172 6.20 19.63 9.50
C PRO A 172 5.91 18.52 10.52
N GLU A 173 6.40 18.67 11.75
CA GLU A 173 6.25 17.65 12.80
C GLU A 173 4.79 17.25 13.03
N ARG A 174 3.88 18.23 13.02
CA ARG A 174 2.44 18.00 13.16
C ARG A 174 1.91 17.02 12.11
N GLU A 175 2.27 17.23 10.84
CA GLU A 175 1.83 16.38 9.73
C GLU A 175 2.46 14.98 9.81
N ARG A 176 3.75 14.89 10.18
CA ARG A 176 4.41 13.60 10.40
C ARG A 176 3.73 12.79 11.50
N ARG A 177 3.37 13.44 12.62
CA ARG A 177 2.69 12.78 13.75
C ARG A 177 1.32 12.26 13.33
N GLU A 178 0.51 13.11 12.71
CA GLU A 178 -0.80 12.73 12.19
C GLU A 178 -0.72 11.56 11.20
N GLY A 179 0.23 11.61 10.25
CA GLY A 179 0.48 10.52 9.31
C GLY A 179 0.82 9.21 10.00
N LYS A 180 1.70 9.23 11.01
CA LYS A 180 2.07 8.05 11.81
C LYS A 180 0.87 7.46 12.56
N GLU A 181 0.03 8.31 13.15
CA GLU A 181 -1.17 7.89 13.88
C GLU A 181 -2.17 7.21 12.95
N ILE A 182 -2.45 7.79 11.78
CA ILE A 182 -3.33 7.22 10.77
C ILE A 182 -2.83 5.86 10.30
N VAL A 183 -1.53 5.76 9.94
CA VAL A 183 -0.96 4.49 9.47
C VAL A 183 -1.00 3.42 10.56
N ARG A 184 -0.76 3.78 11.83
CA ARG A 184 -0.91 2.86 12.96
C ARG A 184 -2.36 2.37 13.10
N GLY A 185 -3.33 3.26 12.96
CA GLY A 185 -4.76 2.90 12.99
C GLY A 185 -5.15 1.96 11.86
N LEU A 186 -4.69 2.23 10.63
CA LEU A 186 -4.92 1.36 9.47
C LEU A 186 -4.33 -0.04 9.69
N LYS A 187 -3.10 -0.13 10.23
CA LYS A 187 -2.47 -1.41 10.56
C LYS A 187 -3.25 -2.20 11.60
N ALA A 188 -3.67 -1.55 12.68
CA ALA A 188 -4.46 -2.21 13.72
C ALA A 188 -5.78 -2.77 13.15
N ALA A 189 -6.45 -2.02 12.29
CA ALA A 189 -7.67 -2.47 11.61
C ALA A 189 -7.40 -3.62 10.61
N ASP A 190 -6.30 -3.57 9.86
CA ASP A 190 -5.88 -4.66 8.97
C ASP A 190 -5.62 -5.95 9.77
N ASP A 191 -4.93 -5.85 10.91
CA ASP A 191 -4.60 -6.99 11.75
C ASP A 191 -5.82 -7.59 12.45
N GLU A 192 -6.80 -6.75 12.82
CA GLU A 192 -8.09 -7.22 13.33
C GLU A 192 -8.88 -7.98 12.25
N ARG A 193 -8.93 -7.45 11.02
CA ARG A 193 -9.58 -8.13 9.89
C ARG A 193 -8.93 -9.48 9.58
N LYS A 194 -7.60 -9.56 9.59
CA LYS A 194 -6.88 -10.81 9.37
C LYS A 194 -7.18 -11.84 10.45
N ARG A 195 -7.18 -11.43 11.73
CA ARG A 195 -7.53 -12.32 12.85
C ARG A 195 -8.97 -12.83 12.75
N ALA A 196 -9.91 -11.96 12.37
CA ALA A 196 -11.30 -12.36 12.15
C ALA A 196 -11.44 -13.38 11.01
N ALA A 197 -10.79 -13.14 9.86
CA ALA A 197 -10.81 -14.05 8.72
C ALA A 197 -10.18 -15.41 9.05
N GLN A 198 -9.08 -15.44 9.81
CA GLN A 198 -8.46 -16.68 10.28
C GLN A 198 -9.37 -17.46 11.23
N ALA A 199 -10.01 -16.79 12.19
CA ALA A 199 -10.94 -17.43 13.10
C ALA A 199 -12.16 -18.03 12.36
N GLU A 200 -12.68 -17.33 11.34
CA GLU A 200 -13.75 -17.83 10.48
C GLU A 200 -13.31 -19.06 9.67
N GLU A 201 -12.09 -19.05 9.12
CA GLU A 201 -11.53 -20.18 8.38
C GLU A 201 -11.31 -21.40 9.29
N GLU A 202 -10.75 -21.21 10.48
CA GLU A 202 -10.57 -22.25 11.49
C GLU A 202 -11.90 -22.86 11.95
N ALA A 203 -12.92 -22.01 12.18
CA ALA A 203 -14.26 -22.46 12.52
C ALA A 203 -14.88 -23.29 11.38
N ALA A 204 -14.72 -22.85 10.12
CA ALA A 204 -15.21 -23.57 8.95
C ALA A 204 -14.50 -24.91 8.73
N ILE A 205 -13.19 -25.01 9.02
CA ILE A 205 -12.44 -26.27 8.97
C ILE A 205 -12.91 -27.23 10.07
N ALA A 206 -13.14 -26.72 11.29
CA ALA A 206 -13.64 -27.50 12.42
C ALA A 206 -15.05 -28.07 12.13
N GLU A 207 -15.95 -27.26 11.56
CA GLU A 207 -17.32 -27.69 11.22
C GLU A 207 -17.33 -28.76 10.11
N ARG A 208 -16.37 -28.73 9.18
CA ARG A 208 -16.24 -29.73 8.12
C ARG A 208 -15.66 -31.07 8.57
N GLY A 209 -15.28 -31.20 9.85
CA GLY A 209 -14.71 -32.45 10.38
C GLY A 209 -13.35 -32.81 9.78
N LEU A 210 -12.65 -31.86 9.18
CA LEU A 210 -11.34 -32.04 8.53
C LEU A 210 -10.17 -31.93 9.53
N TYR A 211 -10.36 -32.42 10.76
CA TYR A 211 -9.22 -32.68 11.63
C TYR A 211 -8.74 -34.11 11.36
N PRO A 212 -7.57 -34.31 10.72
CA PRO A 212 -6.96 -35.63 10.70
C PRO A 212 -6.68 -36.03 12.16
N ARG A 213 -7.21 -37.19 12.57
CA ARG A 213 -6.89 -37.82 13.85
C ARG A 213 -5.44 -38.30 13.87
#